data_AF-U9W402-F1
#
_entry.id   AF-U9W402-F1
#
_cell.length_a   1.000
_cell.length_b   1.000
_cell.length_c   1.000
_cell.angle_alpha   90.00
_cell.angle_beta   90.00
_cell.angle_gamma   90.00
#
_symmetry.space_group_name_H-M   'P 1'
#
loop_
_entity.id
_entity.type
_entity.pdbx_description
1 polymer ?
#
loop_
_entity_poly.entity_id
_entity_poly.type
_entity_poly.pdbx_seq_one_letter_code
_entity_poly.pdbx_strand_id
1 'polypeptide(L)'
;MATISGIVATSGNGFDNNNQDFDILLRALQSAELVNVLDDPTANLTVFAPTDAAFVAVAQDFGFDGNDEAGAFDTIVAALTELGDGAPLPVLTDILLYHVSPGAKSRAQLQEEGSVTTLLSDTSFVVVNQELVDNEPDLLNPTLVEGLIDVSAVNGIVQGINRVLIPLDIPGNDSSPPPVLPTIAGIVAASGNGFDSNDQDFDILLRAVQTVGLVDTLDDPAADLTIFAPTDAAFVTLAQDLGYRGVDEAGAFDAIAAALTELGDPISLLTDILLYHVSPTAKSQAQLQADGIVTTLLGDATFDVNGEELIDNEPDLFNPSFVNELVNVAAANGVVQGIDRVLIPLDIPNNDVRVIDGSSRQDFLFGFQQDTFFLAKGGDDFIFGGSGNDQLNGEDGNDVLTGNHGDDILRSGDGNDVLLGGNGTDLLLGGEGNDRLFGNDGADTLLGDEGDDVLVGGDGSNVLDGGLGNDRLRLGNGNDTVILRQGDGIDTISGFDLDRARFSLADGLTFADLSFQQSQTSTSIVAGGDILAQVVGASAESLNQETIFTAV
;
A
#
# COMPACT_ATOMS: atom_id res chain seq x y z
N MET A 1 -10.43 -37.05 -27.53
CA MET A 1 -10.37 -36.90 -26.06
C MET A 1 -11.17 -38.04 -25.46
N ALA A 2 -10.83 -38.48 -24.26
CA ALA A 2 -11.64 -39.44 -23.51
C ALA A 2 -12.81 -38.72 -22.80
N THR A 3 -13.84 -39.45 -22.36
CA THR A 3 -14.81 -38.95 -21.37
C THR A 3 -14.10 -38.70 -20.04
N ILE A 4 -14.72 -37.98 -19.10
CA ILE A 4 -14.15 -37.77 -17.77
C ILE A 4 -13.79 -39.10 -17.10
N SER A 5 -14.71 -40.08 -17.10
CA SER A 5 -14.41 -41.41 -16.55
C SER A 5 -13.27 -42.09 -17.31
N GLY A 6 -13.17 -41.90 -18.62
CA GLY A 6 -12.09 -42.40 -19.45
C GLY A 6 -10.73 -41.78 -19.11
N ILE A 7 -10.67 -40.50 -18.73
CA ILE A 7 -9.45 -39.85 -18.24
C ILE A 7 -9.02 -40.48 -16.91
N VAL A 8 -9.95 -40.57 -15.97
CA VAL A 8 -9.78 -41.23 -14.65
C VAL A 8 -9.37 -42.71 -14.80
N ALA A 9 -9.80 -43.40 -15.87
CA ALA A 9 -9.44 -44.80 -16.11
C ALA A 9 -8.13 -45.00 -16.90
N THR A 10 -7.63 -43.97 -17.59
CA THR A 10 -6.39 -44.06 -18.38
C THR A 10 -5.12 -43.73 -17.62
N SER A 11 -5.23 -43.15 -16.41
CA SER A 11 -4.10 -42.97 -15.48
C SER A 11 -3.44 -44.29 -15.10
N GLY A 12 -4.19 -45.40 -15.07
CA GLY A 12 -3.72 -46.75 -14.72
C GLY A 12 -2.82 -47.48 -15.74
N ASN A 13 -2.10 -46.78 -16.62
CA ASN A 13 -1.14 -47.40 -17.55
C ASN A 13 0.26 -46.76 -17.52
N GLY A 14 0.85 -46.68 -16.32
CA GLY A 14 2.31 -46.82 -16.17
C GLY A 14 2.97 -45.85 -15.21
N PHE A 15 3.37 -46.39 -14.04
CA PHE A 15 4.51 -45.99 -13.21
C PHE A 15 4.94 -44.51 -13.32
N ASP A 16 4.14 -43.64 -12.72
CA ASP A 16 4.64 -42.49 -11.99
C ASP A 16 4.83 -42.94 -10.53
N ASN A 17 5.94 -42.56 -9.90
CA ASN A 17 6.31 -43.05 -8.57
C ASN A 17 5.79 -42.10 -7.46
N ASN A 18 4.84 -41.23 -7.79
CA ASN A 18 4.43 -40.07 -7.00
C ASN A 18 2.98 -40.18 -6.49
N ASN A 19 2.25 -41.27 -6.77
CA ASN A 19 0.89 -41.54 -6.24
C ASN A 19 -0.15 -40.48 -6.69
N GLN A 20 -0.01 -40.02 -7.94
CA GLN A 20 -0.84 -38.99 -8.57
C GLN A 20 -1.87 -39.54 -9.58
N ASP A 21 -2.10 -40.84 -9.59
CA ASP A 21 -3.17 -41.54 -10.31
C ASP A 21 -4.53 -41.45 -9.56
N PHE A 22 -5.57 -42.08 -10.13
CA PHE A 22 -6.97 -41.95 -9.73
C PHE A 22 -7.67 -43.31 -9.58
N ASP A 23 -6.93 -44.38 -9.29
CA ASP A 23 -7.45 -45.74 -9.25
C ASP A 23 -8.42 -45.93 -8.07
N ILE A 24 -8.16 -45.30 -6.92
CA ILE A 24 -9.06 -45.28 -5.76
C ILE A 24 -10.33 -44.48 -6.10
N LEU A 25 -10.19 -43.34 -6.78
CA LEU A 25 -11.34 -42.55 -7.25
C LEU A 25 -12.23 -43.36 -8.20
N LEU A 26 -11.63 -44.06 -9.17
CA LEU A 26 -12.36 -44.91 -10.11
C LEU A 26 -13.16 -45.99 -9.37
N ARG A 27 -12.54 -46.61 -8.38
CA ARG A 27 -13.17 -47.63 -7.54
C ARG A 27 -14.32 -47.07 -6.70
N ALA A 28 -14.16 -45.86 -6.15
CA ALA A 28 -15.20 -45.15 -5.44
C ALA A 28 -16.41 -44.85 -6.34
N LEU A 29 -16.16 -44.30 -7.54
CA LEU A 29 -17.19 -44.00 -8.55
C LEU A 29 -17.95 -45.25 -9.01
N GLN A 30 -17.25 -46.38 -9.21
CA GLN A 30 -17.87 -47.65 -9.54
C GLN A 30 -18.75 -48.17 -8.41
N SER A 31 -18.28 -48.04 -7.16
CA SER A 31 -19.03 -48.48 -5.99
C SER A 31 -20.32 -47.66 -5.83
N ALA A 32 -20.24 -46.34 -6.02
CA ALA A 32 -21.35 -45.39 -5.96
C ALA A 32 -22.25 -45.37 -7.21
N GLU A 33 -21.99 -46.23 -8.20
CA GLU A 33 -22.71 -46.28 -9.48
C GLU A 33 -22.72 -44.94 -10.28
N LEU A 34 -21.73 -44.07 -10.05
CA LEU A 34 -21.63 -42.73 -10.66
C LEU A 34 -20.88 -42.70 -11.99
N VAL A 35 -20.27 -43.82 -12.43
CA VAL A 35 -19.51 -43.89 -13.69
C VAL A 35 -20.35 -43.43 -14.88
N ASN A 36 -21.63 -43.83 -14.94
CA ASN A 36 -22.52 -43.44 -16.04
C ASN A 36 -22.79 -41.93 -16.10
N VAL A 37 -22.77 -41.24 -14.96
CA VAL A 37 -22.92 -39.78 -14.88
C VAL A 37 -21.72 -39.09 -15.53
N LEU A 38 -20.51 -39.61 -15.27
CA LEU A 38 -19.26 -39.07 -15.81
C LEU A 38 -18.92 -39.56 -17.23
N ASP A 39 -19.64 -40.54 -17.75
CA ASP A 39 -19.52 -41.04 -19.12
C ASP A 39 -20.52 -40.45 -20.10
N ASP A 40 -21.55 -39.75 -19.63
CA ASP A 40 -22.53 -39.12 -20.51
C ASP A 40 -21.81 -38.08 -21.41
N PRO A 41 -21.73 -38.31 -22.74
CA PRO A 41 -21.01 -37.42 -23.64
C PRO A 41 -21.72 -36.08 -23.85
N THR A 42 -22.97 -35.95 -23.38
CA THR A 42 -23.74 -34.70 -23.42
C THR A 42 -23.63 -33.89 -22.12
N ALA A 43 -23.01 -34.46 -21.09
CA ALA A 43 -22.72 -33.74 -19.86
C ALA A 43 -21.70 -32.62 -20.12
N ASN A 44 -21.76 -31.61 -19.27
CA ASN A 44 -20.84 -30.47 -19.25
C ASN A 44 -20.49 -30.23 -17.79
N LEU A 45 -19.42 -30.86 -17.32
CA LEU A 45 -19.09 -30.92 -15.89
C LEU A 45 -17.67 -30.45 -15.62
N THR A 46 -17.43 -30.00 -14.39
CA THR A 46 -16.09 -29.89 -13.82
C THR A 46 -15.97 -30.90 -12.69
N VAL A 47 -14.98 -31.78 -12.74
CA VAL A 47 -14.73 -32.81 -11.71
C VAL A 47 -13.43 -32.50 -10.99
N PHE A 48 -13.52 -32.32 -9.69
CA PHE A 48 -12.39 -32.18 -8.79
C PHE A 48 -11.97 -33.59 -8.38
N ALA A 49 -10.90 -34.12 -8.98
CA ALA A 49 -10.51 -35.51 -8.84
C ALA A 49 -9.41 -35.65 -7.77
N PRO A 50 -9.69 -36.25 -6.60
CA PRO A 50 -8.65 -36.55 -5.63
C PRO A 50 -7.71 -37.61 -6.16
N THR A 51 -6.41 -37.38 -6.02
CA THR A 51 -5.38 -38.37 -6.36
C THR A 51 -5.40 -39.55 -5.39
N ASP A 52 -4.73 -40.64 -5.74
CA ASP A 52 -4.60 -41.78 -4.85
C ASP A 52 -3.83 -41.41 -3.56
N ALA A 53 -2.87 -40.49 -3.63
CA ALA A 53 -2.26 -39.87 -2.45
C ALA A 53 -3.27 -39.13 -1.56
N ALA A 54 -4.24 -38.44 -2.14
CA ALA A 54 -5.30 -37.76 -1.41
C ALA A 54 -6.14 -38.75 -0.59
N PHE A 55 -6.55 -39.86 -1.22
CA PHE A 55 -7.29 -40.92 -0.53
C PHE A 55 -6.46 -41.63 0.52
N VAL A 56 -5.18 -41.91 0.25
CA VAL A 56 -4.28 -42.51 1.25
C VAL A 56 -4.11 -41.60 2.47
N ALA A 57 -4.00 -40.28 2.28
CA ALA A 57 -3.92 -39.33 3.39
C ALA A 57 -5.18 -39.38 4.27
N VAL A 58 -6.37 -39.42 3.66
CA VAL A 58 -7.64 -39.59 4.40
C VAL A 58 -7.69 -40.93 5.14
N ALA A 59 -7.26 -42.02 4.50
CA ALA A 59 -7.21 -43.32 5.16
C ALA A 59 -6.26 -43.32 6.38
N GLN A 60 -5.12 -42.61 6.29
CA GLN A 60 -4.17 -42.45 7.39
C GLN A 60 -4.78 -41.66 8.57
N ASP A 61 -5.60 -40.65 8.29
CA ASP A 61 -6.35 -39.91 9.31
C ASP A 61 -7.32 -40.85 10.08
N PHE A 62 -7.80 -41.91 9.44
CA PHE A 62 -8.58 -43.00 10.06
C PHE A 62 -7.73 -44.18 10.59
N GLY A 63 -6.41 -44.01 10.70
CA GLY A 63 -5.50 -44.99 11.31
C GLY A 63 -5.00 -46.10 10.37
N PHE A 64 -5.12 -45.93 9.06
CA PHE A 64 -4.46 -46.82 8.08
C PHE A 64 -2.94 -46.65 8.14
N ASP A 65 -2.20 -47.75 8.35
CA ASP A 65 -0.72 -47.78 8.36
C ASP A 65 -0.13 -48.53 7.15
N GLY A 66 -0.98 -48.94 6.21
CA GLY A 66 -0.60 -49.64 4.99
C GLY A 66 -0.12 -48.70 3.87
N ASN A 67 0.25 -49.31 2.74
CA ASN A 67 0.76 -48.60 1.56
C ASN A 67 0.17 -49.09 0.24
N ASP A 68 -0.97 -49.79 0.29
CA ASP A 68 -1.71 -50.26 -0.87
C ASP A 68 -3.06 -49.55 -1.00
N GLU A 69 -3.42 -49.20 -2.24
CA GLU A 69 -4.67 -48.51 -2.58
C GLU A 69 -5.92 -49.28 -2.14
N ALA A 70 -5.86 -50.63 -2.18
CA ALA A 70 -6.98 -51.47 -1.80
C ALA A 70 -7.27 -51.37 -0.31
N GLY A 71 -6.23 -51.44 0.53
CA GLY A 71 -6.33 -51.26 1.98
C GLY A 71 -6.75 -49.85 2.37
N ALA A 72 -6.26 -48.82 1.65
CA ALA A 72 -6.68 -47.44 1.87
C ALA A 72 -8.19 -47.27 1.61
N PHE A 73 -8.67 -47.76 0.46
CA PHE A 73 -10.10 -47.73 0.12
C PHE A 73 -10.96 -48.53 1.11
N ASP A 74 -10.55 -49.75 1.48
CA ASP A 74 -11.28 -50.57 2.43
C ASP A 74 -11.38 -49.91 3.82
N THR A 75 -10.34 -49.19 4.25
CA THR A 75 -10.34 -48.40 5.51
C THR A 75 -11.35 -47.25 5.43
N ILE A 76 -11.36 -46.51 4.33
CA ILE A 76 -12.32 -45.42 4.12
C ILE A 76 -13.75 -45.96 4.14
N VAL A 77 -14.02 -47.05 3.40
CA VAL A 77 -15.36 -47.67 3.40
C VAL A 77 -15.78 -48.13 4.80
N ALA A 78 -14.85 -48.64 5.61
CA ALA A 78 -15.14 -48.99 7.01
C ALA A 78 -15.50 -47.75 7.84
N ALA A 79 -14.75 -46.65 7.74
CA ALA A 79 -15.06 -45.39 8.41
C ALA A 79 -16.42 -44.82 7.97
N LEU A 80 -16.70 -44.81 6.67
CA LEU A 80 -18.00 -44.40 6.13
C LEU A 80 -19.15 -45.31 6.58
N THR A 81 -18.88 -46.59 6.87
CA THR A 81 -19.89 -47.51 7.40
C THR A 81 -20.29 -47.12 8.81
N GLU A 82 -19.34 -46.65 9.63
CA GLU A 82 -19.63 -46.14 10.97
C GLU A 82 -20.42 -44.84 10.91
N LEU A 83 -20.06 -43.92 10.00
CA LEU A 83 -20.77 -42.64 9.81
C LEU A 83 -22.18 -42.80 9.22
N GLY A 84 -22.35 -43.74 8.28
CA GLY A 84 -23.62 -43.97 7.58
C GLY A 84 -24.58 -44.93 8.28
N ASP A 85 -24.51 -45.09 9.61
CA ASP A 85 -25.34 -46.03 10.38
C ASP A 85 -25.35 -47.47 9.82
N GLY A 86 -24.20 -47.94 9.33
CA GLY A 86 -24.04 -49.26 8.72
C GLY A 86 -24.22 -49.31 7.20
N ALA A 87 -24.47 -48.17 6.54
CA ALA A 87 -24.57 -48.04 5.09
C ALA A 87 -23.55 -47.01 4.57
N PRO A 88 -22.35 -47.43 4.12
CA PRO A 88 -21.31 -46.50 3.66
C PRO A 88 -21.65 -45.84 2.32
N LEU A 89 -22.51 -46.48 1.51
CA LEU A 89 -22.69 -46.10 0.12
C LEU A 89 -23.39 -44.74 -0.09
N PRO A 90 -24.49 -44.41 0.62
CA PRO A 90 -25.08 -43.08 0.53
C PRO A 90 -24.09 -41.96 0.87
N VAL A 91 -23.31 -42.13 1.95
CA VAL A 91 -22.30 -41.15 2.36
C VAL A 91 -21.21 -41.00 1.30
N LEU A 92 -20.73 -42.13 0.75
CA LEU A 92 -19.76 -42.12 -0.34
C LEU A 92 -20.32 -41.42 -1.60
N THR A 93 -21.59 -41.64 -1.94
CA THR A 93 -22.25 -40.97 -3.05
C THR A 93 -22.31 -39.46 -2.83
N ASP A 94 -22.67 -39.00 -1.63
CA ASP A 94 -22.74 -37.56 -1.33
C ASP A 94 -21.37 -36.89 -1.42
N ILE A 95 -20.33 -37.51 -0.84
CA ILE A 95 -18.93 -37.06 -0.99
C ILE A 95 -18.57 -36.94 -2.47
N LEU A 96 -18.83 -37.96 -3.27
CA LEU A 96 -18.47 -37.94 -4.69
C LEU A 96 -19.26 -36.92 -5.51
N LEU A 97 -20.52 -36.65 -5.16
CA LEU A 97 -21.32 -35.60 -5.80
C LEU A 97 -20.82 -34.19 -5.44
N TYR A 98 -20.26 -34.01 -4.24
CA TYR A 98 -19.62 -32.76 -3.82
C TYR A 98 -18.37 -32.42 -4.67
N HIS A 99 -17.72 -33.43 -5.23
CA HIS A 99 -16.57 -33.24 -6.14
C HIS A 99 -16.95 -32.86 -7.58
N VAL A 100 -18.24 -32.75 -7.90
CA VAL A 100 -18.70 -32.51 -9.28
C VAL A 100 -19.49 -31.21 -9.36
N SER A 101 -19.05 -30.27 -10.19
CA SER A 101 -19.76 -29.02 -10.50
C SER A 101 -20.41 -29.08 -11.88
N PRO A 102 -21.64 -28.54 -12.06
CA PRO A 102 -22.16 -28.22 -13.39
C PRO A 102 -21.28 -27.22 -14.14
N GLY A 103 -21.20 -27.38 -15.46
CA GLY A 103 -20.41 -26.56 -16.37
C GLY A 103 -18.94 -26.97 -16.41
N ALA A 104 -18.36 -27.08 -17.60
CA ALA A 104 -16.91 -27.15 -17.79
C ALA A 104 -16.31 -25.77 -17.55
N LYS A 105 -15.52 -25.66 -16.48
CA LYS A 105 -14.91 -24.43 -16.01
C LYS A 105 -13.41 -24.66 -15.85
N SER A 106 -12.60 -23.81 -16.47
CA SER A 106 -11.17 -23.79 -16.22
C SER A 106 -10.86 -23.24 -14.82
N ARG A 107 -9.64 -23.41 -14.34
CA ARG A 107 -9.17 -22.83 -13.07
C ARG A 107 -9.43 -21.33 -13.02
N ALA A 108 -9.15 -20.62 -14.11
CA ALA A 108 -9.39 -19.17 -14.19
C ALA A 108 -10.89 -18.84 -14.02
N GLN A 109 -11.78 -19.60 -14.67
CA GLN A 109 -13.22 -19.40 -14.55
C GLN A 109 -13.74 -19.75 -13.15
N LEU A 110 -13.17 -20.78 -12.51
CA LEU A 110 -13.52 -21.15 -11.14
C LEU A 110 -13.11 -20.08 -10.12
N GLN A 111 -11.99 -19.39 -10.34
CA GLN A 111 -11.55 -18.26 -9.50
C GLN A 111 -12.44 -17.03 -9.68
N GLU A 112 -12.97 -16.79 -10.88
CA GLU A 112 -13.85 -15.66 -11.18
C GLU A 112 -15.27 -15.85 -10.60
N GLU A 113 -15.74 -17.09 -10.45
CA GLU A 113 -17.13 -17.37 -10.05
C GLU A 113 -17.43 -17.14 -8.56
N GLY A 114 -16.40 -17.00 -7.71
CA GLY A 114 -16.53 -16.73 -6.27
C GLY A 114 -17.15 -17.86 -5.42
N SER A 115 -17.99 -18.72 -6.00
CA SER A 115 -18.56 -19.92 -5.37
C SER A 115 -18.83 -20.99 -6.43
N VAL A 116 -18.40 -22.22 -6.14
CA VAL A 116 -18.55 -23.39 -7.00
C VAL A 116 -19.67 -24.26 -6.45
N THR A 117 -20.84 -24.20 -7.08
CA THR A 117 -21.97 -25.10 -6.77
C THR A 117 -21.67 -26.53 -7.19
N THR A 118 -22.08 -27.52 -6.41
CA THR A 118 -21.83 -28.94 -6.72
C THR A 118 -23.11 -29.69 -7.13
N LEU A 119 -23.00 -30.95 -7.54
CA LEU A 119 -24.15 -31.82 -7.81
C LEU A 119 -24.78 -32.36 -6.52
N LEU A 120 -24.09 -32.25 -5.38
CA LEU A 120 -24.71 -32.43 -4.08
C LEU A 120 -25.57 -31.18 -3.79
N SER A 121 -26.87 -31.39 -3.60
CA SER A 121 -27.84 -30.29 -3.52
C SER A 121 -27.51 -29.30 -2.39
N ASP A 122 -27.68 -28.01 -2.66
CA ASP A 122 -27.46 -26.91 -1.71
C ASP A 122 -26.03 -26.81 -1.13
N THR A 123 -25.03 -27.39 -1.80
CA THR A 123 -23.63 -27.31 -1.39
C THR A 123 -22.76 -26.55 -2.39
N SER A 124 -21.76 -25.85 -1.84
CA SER A 124 -20.76 -25.10 -2.61
C SER A 124 -19.48 -24.91 -1.81
N PHE A 125 -18.38 -24.71 -2.52
CA PHE A 125 -17.09 -24.32 -1.95
C PHE A 125 -16.50 -23.16 -2.75
N VAL A 126 -15.44 -22.54 -2.24
CA VAL A 126 -14.77 -21.41 -2.92
C VAL A 126 -13.41 -21.87 -3.44
N VAL A 127 -12.99 -21.33 -4.60
CA VAL A 127 -11.64 -21.57 -5.11
C VAL A 127 -10.83 -20.27 -4.98
N VAL A 128 -9.89 -20.25 -4.04
CA VAL A 128 -8.97 -19.13 -3.83
C VAL A 128 -7.57 -19.58 -4.22
N ASN A 129 -6.99 -18.95 -5.25
CA ASN A 129 -5.68 -19.33 -5.80
C ASN A 129 -5.59 -20.80 -6.26
N GLN A 130 -5.01 -21.69 -5.45
CA GLN A 130 -4.96 -23.13 -5.68
C GLN A 130 -5.74 -23.90 -4.63
N GLU A 131 -6.24 -23.24 -3.58
CA GLU A 131 -6.99 -23.84 -2.49
C GLU A 131 -8.48 -23.89 -2.81
N LEU A 132 -9.09 -25.02 -2.49
CA LEU A 132 -10.53 -25.25 -2.48
C LEU A 132 -10.96 -25.12 -1.02
N VAL A 133 -11.56 -23.99 -0.68
CA VAL A 133 -12.08 -23.70 0.65
C VAL A 133 -13.45 -24.36 0.76
N ASP A 134 -13.48 -25.58 1.29
CA ASP A 134 -14.67 -26.41 1.42
C ASP A 134 -15.42 -26.25 2.74
N ASN A 135 -14.99 -25.25 3.52
CA ASN A 135 -15.57 -24.80 4.79
C ASN A 135 -15.48 -25.83 5.93
N GLU A 136 -14.63 -26.85 5.80
CA GLU A 136 -14.34 -27.80 6.88
C GLU A 136 -13.21 -27.25 7.80
N PRO A 137 -13.51 -26.80 9.04
CA PRO A 137 -12.55 -26.09 9.88
C PRO A 137 -11.43 -26.98 10.45
N ASP A 138 -11.68 -28.29 10.55
CA ASP A 138 -10.76 -29.25 11.17
C ASP A 138 -9.85 -29.96 10.16
N LEU A 139 -9.98 -29.66 8.86
CA LEU A 139 -9.17 -30.24 7.79
C LEU A 139 -8.43 -29.17 6.99
N LEU A 140 -7.26 -29.54 6.49
CA LEU A 140 -6.54 -28.71 5.52
C LEU A 140 -7.32 -28.66 4.22
N ASN A 141 -7.59 -27.45 3.72
CA ASN A 141 -8.20 -27.20 2.41
C ASN A 141 -7.46 -28.00 1.32
N PRO A 142 -8.19 -28.72 0.44
CA PRO A 142 -7.58 -29.33 -0.73
C PRO A 142 -6.95 -28.28 -1.65
N THR A 143 -5.82 -28.61 -2.27
CA THR A 143 -5.20 -27.77 -3.30
C THR A 143 -5.22 -28.48 -4.65
N LEU A 144 -5.30 -27.69 -5.72
CA LEU A 144 -5.08 -28.13 -7.09
C LEU A 144 -3.64 -28.66 -7.27
N VAL A 145 -3.51 -29.83 -7.90
CA VAL A 145 -2.23 -30.49 -8.15
C VAL A 145 -1.63 -30.00 -9.46
N GLU A 146 -0.44 -29.41 -9.40
CA GLU A 146 0.30 -28.96 -10.57
C GLU A 146 0.52 -30.12 -11.57
N GLY A 147 0.22 -29.89 -12.85
CA GLY A 147 0.25 -30.93 -13.89
C GLY A 147 -1.06 -31.69 -14.08
N LEU A 148 -2.03 -31.55 -13.17
CA LEU A 148 -3.38 -32.13 -13.26
C LEU A 148 -4.49 -31.06 -13.29
N ILE A 149 -4.15 -29.81 -13.61
CA ILE A 149 -5.08 -28.69 -13.73
C ILE A 149 -5.62 -28.58 -15.16
N ASP A 150 -6.89 -28.24 -15.31
CA ASP A 150 -7.57 -27.99 -16.59
C ASP A 150 -7.51 -29.16 -17.60
N VAL A 151 -7.52 -30.40 -17.10
CA VAL A 151 -7.43 -31.60 -17.95
C VAL A 151 -8.74 -31.75 -18.74
N SER A 152 -8.66 -31.56 -20.06
CA SER A 152 -9.84 -31.50 -20.93
C SER A 152 -10.40 -32.87 -21.30
N ALA A 153 -11.71 -33.06 -21.10
CA ALA A 153 -12.48 -34.24 -21.48
C ALA A 153 -13.50 -33.91 -22.58
N VAL A 154 -14.10 -34.94 -23.20
CA VAL A 154 -15.17 -34.75 -24.20
C VAL A 154 -16.42 -34.09 -23.59
N ASN A 155 -16.67 -34.35 -22.32
CA ASN A 155 -17.87 -33.94 -21.59
C ASN A 155 -17.57 -33.06 -20.36
N GLY A 156 -16.39 -32.41 -20.34
CA GLY A 156 -16.04 -31.51 -19.25
C GLY A 156 -14.55 -31.22 -19.05
N ILE A 157 -14.22 -30.77 -17.84
CA ILE A 157 -12.86 -30.52 -17.35
C ILE A 157 -12.62 -31.30 -16.06
N VAL A 158 -11.41 -31.83 -15.88
CA VAL A 158 -10.95 -32.46 -14.63
C VAL A 158 -9.88 -31.59 -13.98
N GLN A 159 -10.04 -31.34 -12.69
CA GLN A 159 -9.11 -30.62 -11.83
C GLN A 159 -8.56 -31.62 -10.78
N GLY A 160 -7.29 -32.01 -10.87
CA GLY A 160 -6.69 -32.89 -9.86
C GLY A 160 -6.48 -32.16 -8.52
N ILE A 161 -6.83 -32.80 -7.41
CA ILE A 161 -6.69 -32.25 -6.05
C ILE A 161 -5.90 -33.19 -5.13
N ASN A 162 -5.19 -32.61 -4.15
CA ASN A 162 -4.29 -33.35 -3.26
C ASN A 162 -4.94 -33.87 -1.97
N ARG A 163 -6.20 -33.53 -1.70
CA ARG A 163 -7.05 -34.02 -0.60
C ARG A 163 -8.47 -34.25 -1.10
N VAL A 164 -9.23 -35.07 -0.38
CA VAL A 164 -10.64 -35.33 -0.68
C VAL A 164 -11.48 -34.17 -0.11
N LEU A 165 -12.39 -33.62 -0.89
CA LEU A 165 -13.38 -32.63 -0.43
C LEU A 165 -14.43 -33.33 0.44
N ILE A 166 -14.72 -32.79 1.62
CA ILE A 166 -15.70 -33.39 2.54
C ILE A 166 -16.85 -32.39 2.77
N PRO A 167 -18.10 -32.71 2.39
CA PRO A 167 -19.22 -31.82 2.64
C PRO A 167 -19.57 -31.76 4.14
N LEU A 168 -19.90 -30.55 4.62
CA LEU A 168 -20.25 -30.27 6.01
C LEU A 168 -21.46 -31.07 6.53
N ASP A 169 -22.40 -31.44 5.66
CA ASP A 169 -23.69 -32.05 6.05
C ASP A 169 -23.67 -33.58 6.21
N ILE A 170 -22.50 -34.23 6.33
CA ILE A 170 -22.40 -35.68 6.56
C ILE A 170 -22.71 -36.00 8.04
N PRO A 171 -23.52 -37.03 8.35
CA PRO A 171 -23.75 -37.47 9.73
C PRO A 171 -22.43 -37.75 10.47
N GLY A 172 -22.17 -37.03 11.57
CA GLY A 172 -20.94 -37.12 12.36
C GLY A 172 -20.02 -35.89 12.26
N ASN A 173 -20.30 -34.98 11.32
CA ASN A 173 -19.76 -33.63 11.31
C ASN A 173 -20.70 -32.70 12.10
N ASP A 174 -20.16 -31.73 12.86
CA ASP A 174 -20.96 -30.92 13.79
C ASP A 174 -22.00 -30.08 13.01
N SER A 175 -23.29 -30.28 13.35
CA SER A 175 -24.45 -29.58 12.80
C SER A 175 -24.55 -28.09 13.18
N SER A 176 -23.44 -27.42 13.50
CA SER A 176 -23.43 -25.97 13.44
C SER A 176 -23.74 -25.57 11.99
N PRO A 177 -24.74 -24.70 11.74
CA PRO A 177 -24.92 -24.13 10.41
C PRO A 177 -23.57 -23.56 9.96
N PRO A 178 -23.24 -23.62 8.65
CA PRO A 178 -21.98 -23.09 8.16
C PRO A 178 -21.76 -21.72 8.78
N PRO A 179 -20.55 -21.38 9.27
CA PRO A 179 -20.30 -20.05 9.76
C PRO A 179 -20.69 -19.10 8.62
N VAL A 180 -21.78 -18.36 8.82
CA VAL A 180 -22.12 -17.25 7.94
C VAL A 180 -20.89 -16.39 8.03
N LEU A 181 -20.16 -16.26 6.91
CA LEU A 181 -19.00 -15.39 6.89
C LEU A 181 -19.45 -14.06 7.48
N PRO A 182 -18.82 -13.59 8.55
CA PRO A 182 -19.16 -12.27 9.05
C PRO A 182 -18.99 -11.28 7.89
N THR A 183 -19.85 -10.25 7.87
CA THR A 183 -19.59 -9.08 7.04
C THR A 183 -18.26 -8.46 7.46
N ILE A 184 -17.72 -7.56 6.65
CA ILE A 184 -16.52 -6.80 7.02
C ILE A 184 -16.71 -6.13 8.39
N ALA A 185 -17.89 -5.53 8.63
CA ALA A 185 -18.24 -4.99 9.94
C ALA A 185 -18.23 -6.05 11.05
N GLY A 186 -18.73 -7.26 10.77
CA GLY A 186 -18.70 -8.39 11.68
C GLY A 186 -17.28 -8.87 12.03
N ILE A 187 -16.36 -8.86 11.06
CA ILE A 187 -14.94 -9.21 11.27
C ILE A 187 -14.27 -8.17 12.17
N VAL A 188 -14.42 -6.89 11.82
CA VAL A 188 -13.88 -5.75 12.59
C VAL A 188 -14.48 -5.71 14.01
N ALA A 189 -15.70 -6.20 14.22
CA ALA A 189 -16.33 -6.29 15.53
C ALA A 189 -15.96 -7.54 16.34
N ALA A 190 -15.46 -8.60 15.69
CA ALA A 190 -15.16 -9.89 16.33
C ALA A 190 -13.72 -9.99 16.88
N SER A 191 -12.83 -9.04 16.54
CA SER A 191 -11.42 -9.04 16.96
C SER A 191 -11.22 -9.25 18.47
N GLY A 192 -12.09 -8.72 19.33
CA GLY A 192 -11.96 -8.90 20.79
C GLY A 192 -12.30 -10.29 21.37
N ASN A 193 -12.54 -11.33 20.54
CA ASN A 193 -13.03 -12.65 21.01
C ASN A 193 -12.15 -13.87 20.66
N GLY A 194 -10.89 -13.69 20.22
CA GLY A 194 -9.92 -14.79 20.21
C GLY A 194 -9.20 -15.09 18.89
N PHE A 195 -8.86 -14.06 18.11
CA PHE A 195 -7.79 -14.17 17.13
C PHE A 195 -6.53 -13.52 17.74
N ASP A 196 -5.60 -14.37 18.19
CA ASP A 196 -4.24 -14.01 18.61
C ASP A 196 -4.07 -13.28 19.98
N SER A 197 -2.88 -13.39 20.57
CA SER A 197 -2.50 -12.89 21.90
C SER A 197 -1.35 -11.85 21.84
N ASN A 198 -1.21 -11.16 20.72
CA ASN A 198 -0.08 -10.32 20.32
C ASN A 198 -0.49 -8.92 19.76
N ASP A 199 -1.52 -8.26 20.31
CA ASP A 199 -1.88 -6.84 20.00
C ASP A 199 -2.23 -6.54 18.52
N GLN A 200 -2.84 -7.49 17.78
CA GLN A 200 -3.31 -7.26 16.40
C GLN A 200 -4.83 -7.12 16.27
N ASP A 201 -5.47 -6.46 17.25
CA ASP A 201 -6.91 -6.23 17.27
C ASP A 201 -7.33 -5.01 16.40
N PHE A 202 -8.63 -4.90 16.08
CA PHE A 202 -9.24 -3.82 15.29
C PHE A 202 -10.17 -2.93 16.12
N ASP A 203 -9.98 -2.86 17.44
CA ASP A 203 -10.93 -2.20 18.35
C ASP A 203 -10.97 -0.67 18.12
N ILE A 204 -9.83 -0.06 17.79
CA ILE A 204 -9.73 1.36 17.43
C ILE A 204 -10.40 1.60 16.07
N LEU A 205 -10.20 0.70 15.10
CA LEU A 205 -10.89 0.77 13.81
C LEU A 205 -12.40 0.67 13.97
N LEU A 206 -12.88 -0.30 14.76
CA LEU A 206 -14.30 -0.47 15.07
C LEU A 206 -14.89 0.80 15.68
N ARG A 207 -14.18 1.40 16.65
CA ARG A 207 -14.59 2.66 17.28
C ARG A 207 -14.64 3.81 16.27
N ALA A 208 -13.67 3.89 15.35
CA ALA A 208 -13.64 4.91 14.30
C ALA A 208 -14.82 4.77 13.33
N VAL A 209 -15.05 3.57 12.80
CA VAL A 209 -16.16 3.24 11.89
C VAL A 209 -17.51 3.53 12.54
N GLN A 210 -17.69 3.19 13.83
CA GLN A 210 -18.90 3.51 14.60
C GLN A 210 -19.08 5.02 14.79
N THR A 211 -17.98 5.76 15.01
CA THR A 211 -18.01 7.21 15.26
C THR A 211 -18.51 8.00 14.05
N VAL A 212 -18.09 7.60 12.84
CA VAL A 212 -18.51 8.27 11.59
C VAL A 212 -19.77 7.66 10.96
N GLY A 213 -20.25 6.53 11.48
CA GLY A 213 -21.44 5.84 10.96
C GLY A 213 -21.19 5.02 9.69
N LEU A 214 -19.96 4.55 9.45
CA LEU A 214 -19.61 3.74 8.28
C LEU A 214 -19.95 2.24 8.45
N VAL A 215 -20.47 1.84 9.62
CA VAL A 215 -20.86 0.46 9.93
C VAL A 215 -21.84 -0.08 8.90
N ASP A 216 -22.85 0.70 8.51
CA ASP A 216 -23.88 0.26 7.57
C ASP A 216 -23.29 -0.04 6.17
N THR A 217 -22.25 0.69 5.75
CA THR A 217 -21.55 0.43 4.49
C THR A 217 -20.74 -0.86 4.55
N LEU A 218 -20.06 -1.11 5.68
CA LEU A 218 -19.25 -2.33 5.88
C LEU A 218 -20.09 -3.56 6.24
N ASP A 219 -21.35 -3.39 6.62
CA ASP A 219 -22.30 -4.46 6.94
C ASP A 219 -23.27 -4.76 5.77
N ASP A 220 -23.24 -3.98 4.68
CA ASP A 220 -24.13 -4.20 3.52
C ASP A 220 -23.82 -5.55 2.86
N PRO A 221 -24.73 -6.54 2.91
CA PRO A 221 -24.50 -7.87 2.35
C PRO A 221 -24.51 -7.89 0.82
N ALA A 222 -24.92 -6.80 0.16
CA ALA A 222 -24.88 -6.66 -1.29
C ALA A 222 -23.59 -6.00 -1.81
N ALA A 223 -22.72 -5.54 -0.91
CA ALA A 223 -21.45 -4.93 -1.27
C ALA A 223 -20.40 -5.99 -1.64
N ASP A 224 -19.36 -5.54 -2.34
CA ASP A 224 -18.22 -6.36 -2.76
C ASP A 224 -16.95 -5.53 -2.57
N LEU A 225 -16.52 -5.36 -1.32
CA LEU A 225 -15.51 -4.36 -0.96
C LEU A 225 -14.15 -5.00 -0.68
N THR A 226 -13.07 -4.22 -0.86
CA THR A 226 -11.81 -4.50 -0.14
C THR A 226 -11.65 -3.45 0.94
N ILE A 227 -11.51 -3.85 2.20
CA ILE A 227 -11.07 -2.93 3.25
C ILE A 227 -9.59 -3.18 3.55
N PHE A 228 -8.82 -2.11 3.61
CA PHE A 228 -7.48 -2.09 4.14
C PHE A 228 -7.61 -1.72 5.62
N ALA A 229 -7.62 -2.71 6.50
CA ALA A 229 -7.95 -2.53 7.91
C ALA A 229 -6.67 -2.25 8.73
N PRO A 230 -6.46 -1.02 9.26
CA PRO A 230 -5.34 -0.76 10.15
C PRO A 230 -5.54 -1.46 11.48
N THR A 231 -4.49 -2.12 11.97
CA THR A 231 -4.47 -2.72 13.31
C THR A 231 -4.45 -1.64 14.39
N ASP A 232 -4.74 -2.02 15.63
CA ASP A 232 -4.65 -1.09 16.77
C ASP A 232 -3.23 -0.53 16.96
N ALA A 233 -2.21 -1.36 16.72
CA ALA A 233 -0.81 -0.93 16.66
C ALA A 233 -0.56 0.15 15.58
N ALA A 234 -1.25 0.09 14.44
CA ALA A 234 -1.19 1.11 13.40
C ALA A 234 -1.71 2.47 13.90
N PHE A 235 -2.83 2.47 14.63
CA PHE A 235 -3.40 3.67 15.22
C PHE A 235 -2.56 4.21 16.37
N VAL A 236 -1.99 3.34 17.21
CA VAL A 236 -1.04 3.77 18.26
C VAL A 236 0.19 4.43 17.64
N THR A 237 0.73 3.84 16.56
CA THR A 237 1.85 4.42 15.81
C THR A 237 1.47 5.79 15.26
N LEU A 238 0.30 5.92 14.62
CA LEU A 238 -0.21 7.20 14.14
C LEU A 238 -0.33 8.23 15.28
N ALA A 239 -0.91 7.86 16.42
CA ALA A 239 -1.04 8.77 17.56
C ALA A 239 0.33 9.25 18.09
N GLN A 240 1.33 8.36 18.09
CA GLN A 240 2.71 8.71 18.47
C GLN A 240 3.39 9.61 17.45
N ASP A 241 3.18 9.34 16.16
CA ASP A 241 3.66 10.16 15.04
C ASP A 241 3.03 11.56 15.08
N LEU A 242 1.76 11.68 15.50
CA LEU A 242 1.06 12.93 15.77
C LEU A 242 1.50 13.63 17.09
N GLY A 243 2.63 13.21 17.68
CA GLY A 243 3.23 13.86 18.85
C GLY A 243 2.68 13.40 20.21
N TYR A 244 1.70 12.49 20.24
CA TYR A 244 1.18 11.93 21.49
C TYR A 244 2.03 10.72 21.93
N ARG A 245 3.21 10.98 22.50
CA ARG A 245 4.14 9.92 22.95
C ARG A 245 3.66 9.20 24.22
N GLY A 246 3.84 7.88 24.26
CA GLY A 246 3.54 7.04 25.42
C GLY A 246 2.06 6.73 25.60
N VAL A 247 1.27 6.92 24.54
CA VAL A 247 -0.15 6.58 24.50
C VAL A 247 -0.29 5.09 24.24
N ASP A 248 -1.14 4.43 25.03
CA ASP A 248 -1.57 3.05 24.84
C ASP A 248 -2.80 3.01 23.90
N GLU A 249 -3.23 1.82 23.50
CA GLU A 249 -4.37 1.62 22.60
C GLU A 249 -5.64 2.35 23.09
N ALA A 250 -5.86 2.35 24.42
CA ALA A 250 -7.01 3.01 25.03
C ALA A 250 -7.02 4.53 24.80
N GLY A 251 -5.84 5.17 24.76
CA GLY A 251 -5.70 6.61 24.52
C GLY A 251 -5.50 7.00 23.06
N ALA A 252 -5.13 6.07 22.17
CA ALA A 252 -4.72 6.38 20.80
C ALA A 252 -5.85 7.01 19.98
N PHE A 253 -7.07 6.47 20.07
CA PHE A 253 -8.24 7.05 19.41
C PHE A 253 -8.52 8.48 19.85
N ASP A 254 -8.46 8.74 21.17
CA ASP A 254 -8.74 10.07 21.71
C ASP A 254 -7.66 11.08 21.31
N ALA A 255 -6.40 10.63 21.20
CA ALA A 255 -5.28 11.43 20.69
C ALA A 255 -5.48 11.81 19.21
N ILE A 256 -5.84 10.85 18.37
CA ILE A 256 -6.13 11.10 16.95
C ILE A 256 -7.33 12.01 16.80
N ALA A 257 -8.43 11.77 17.54
CA ALA A 257 -9.59 12.64 17.51
C ALA A 257 -9.27 14.07 17.94
N ALA A 258 -8.38 14.25 18.93
CA ALA A 258 -7.88 15.56 19.34
C ALA A 258 -7.09 16.23 18.21
N ALA A 259 -6.16 15.52 17.57
CA ALA A 259 -5.40 16.02 16.42
C ALA A 259 -6.32 16.43 15.25
N LEU A 260 -7.29 15.58 14.90
CA LEU A 260 -8.26 15.91 13.85
C LEU A 260 -9.13 17.13 14.19
N THR A 261 -9.42 17.35 15.48
CA THR A 261 -10.16 18.54 15.94
C THR A 261 -9.35 19.82 15.74
N GLU A 262 -8.03 19.74 15.87
CA GLU A 262 -7.12 20.87 15.60
C GLU A 262 -7.05 21.17 14.08
N LEU A 263 -7.21 20.15 13.23
CA LEU A 263 -7.17 20.28 11.76
C LEU A 263 -8.49 20.70 11.09
N GLY A 264 -9.64 20.57 11.77
CA GLY A 264 -10.95 20.87 11.19
C GLY A 264 -12.13 20.19 11.89
N ASP A 265 -13.18 19.83 11.13
CA ASP A 265 -14.27 19.00 11.63
C ASP A 265 -13.79 17.54 11.75
N PRO A 266 -13.57 17.02 12.97
CA PRO A 266 -12.95 15.71 13.16
C PRO A 266 -13.80 14.57 12.61
N ILE A 267 -15.13 14.72 12.55
CA ILE A 267 -16.02 13.68 12.00
C ILE A 267 -15.87 13.59 10.49
N SER A 268 -15.84 14.74 9.80
CA SER A 268 -15.66 14.77 8.35
C SER A 268 -14.28 14.21 7.96
N LEU A 269 -13.21 14.68 8.61
CA LEU A 269 -11.85 14.20 8.33
C LEU A 269 -11.68 12.70 8.61
N LEU A 270 -12.22 12.21 9.73
CA LEU A 270 -12.19 10.78 10.04
C LEU A 270 -13.01 9.96 9.01
N THR A 271 -14.09 10.53 8.49
CA THR A 271 -14.89 9.87 7.44
C THR A 271 -14.06 9.71 6.17
N ASP A 272 -13.37 10.76 5.74
CA ASP A 272 -12.54 10.73 4.53
C ASP A 272 -11.38 9.72 4.67
N ILE A 273 -10.69 9.74 5.82
CA ILE A 273 -9.66 8.74 6.16
C ILE A 273 -10.23 7.33 6.02
N LEU A 274 -11.39 7.05 6.63
CA LEU A 274 -11.97 5.70 6.59
C LEU A 274 -12.46 5.29 5.20
N LEU A 275 -12.97 6.22 4.39
CA LEU A 275 -13.36 5.94 3.00
C LEU A 275 -12.15 5.65 2.11
N TYR A 276 -10.99 6.26 2.39
CA TYR A 276 -9.74 5.97 1.69
C TYR A 276 -9.24 4.54 1.93
N HIS A 277 -9.58 3.94 3.07
CA HIS A 277 -9.25 2.55 3.37
C HIS A 277 -10.18 1.52 2.69
N VAL A 278 -11.20 1.96 1.95
CA VAL A 278 -12.17 1.04 1.34
C VAL A 278 -12.14 1.16 -0.16
N SER A 279 -11.97 0.06 -0.87
CA SER A 279 -12.06 -0.05 -2.33
C SER A 279 -13.41 -0.67 -2.74
N PRO A 280 -14.05 -0.19 -3.83
CA PRO A 280 -15.39 -0.61 -4.24
C PRO A 280 -15.48 -2.04 -4.81
N THR A 281 -14.37 -2.76 -4.92
CA THR A 281 -14.31 -4.13 -5.48
C THR A 281 -13.47 -5.02 -4.58
N ALA A 282 -13.93 -6.23 -4.30
CA ALA A 282 -13.17 -7.21 -3.55
C ALA A 282 -12.00 -7.73 -4.39
N LYS A 283 -10.79 -7.57 -3.86
CA LYS A 283 -9.55 -7.99 -4.51
C LYS A 283 -8.65 -8.65 -3.49
N SER A 284 -8.10 -9.80 -3.88
CA SER A 284 -7.00 -10.43 -3.16
C SER A 284 -5.74 -9.58 -3.26
N GLN A 285 -4.81 -9.77 -2.34
CA GLN A 285 -3.51 -9.10 -2.33
C GLN A 285 -2.77 -9.27 -3.68
N ALA A 286 -2.84 -10.45 -4.30
CA ALA A 286 -2.21 -10.70 -5.59
C ALA A 286 -2.86 -9.89 -6.73
N GLN A 287 -4.17 -9.70 -6.70
CA GLN A 287 -4.88 -8.85 -7.66
C GLN A 287 -4.55 -7.37 -7.42
N LEU A 288 -4.53 -6.94 -6.17
CA LEU A 288 -4.09 -5.59 -5.80
C LEU A 288 -2.67 -5.32 -6.31
N GLN A 289 -1.73 -6.23 -6.05
CA GLN A 289 -0.35 -6.14 -6.54
C GLN A 289 -0.25 -6.17 -8.07
N ALA A 290 -1.13 -6.90 -8.75
CA ALA A 290 -1.16 -6.89 -10.21
C ALA A 290 -1.70 -5.57 -10.78
N ASP A 291 -2.65 -4.94 -10.08
CA ASP A 291 -3.23 -3.66 -10.47
C ASP A 291 -2.28 -2.49 -10.19
N GLY A 292 -1.51 -2.57 -9.11
CA GLY A 292 -0.61 -1.52 -8.62
C GLY A 292 -1.34 -0.34 -8.00
N ILE A 293 -2.27 0.26 -8.73
CA ILE A 293 -3.08 1.40 -8.27
C ILE A 293 -4.45 0.93 -7.78
N VAL A 294 -4.81 1.35 -6.58
CA VAL A 294 -6.10 1.07 -5.94
C VAL A 294 -6.96 2.31 -5.93
N THR A 295 -8.21 2.21 -6.39
CA THR A 295 -9.24 3.25 -6.23
C THR A 295 -10.01 3.03 -4.93
N THR A 296 -10.38 4.13 -4.28
CA THR A 296 -11.04 4.10 -2.97
C THR A 296 -12.49 4.58 -3.05
N LEU A 297 -13.25 4.46 -1.95
CA LEU A 297 -14.60 5.02 -1.83
C LEU A 297 -14.56 6.54 -1.58
N LEU A 298 -13.39 7.12 -1.32
CA LEU A 298 -13.20 8.56 -1.23
C LEU A 298 -13.07 9.16 -2.64
N GLY A 299 -14.20 9.36 -3.32
CA GLY A 299 -14.22 10.04 -4.62
C GLY A 299 -13.32 9.38 -5.66
N ASP A 300 -12.42 10.16 -6.26
CA ASP A 300 -11.45 9.69 -7.26
C ASP A 300 -10.07 9.33 -6.64
N ALA A 301 -9.95 9.30 -5.30
CA ALA A 301 -8.68 9.11 -4.61
C ALA A 301 -8.12 7.69 -4.82
N THR A 302 -6.80 7.62 -5.02
CA THR A 302 -6.05 6.38 -5.27
C THR A 302 -4.83 6.23 -4.37
N PHE A 303 -4.29 5.01 -4.26
CA PHE A 303 -2.94 4.75 -3.71
C PHE A 303 -2.27 3.57 -4.41
N ASP A 304 -0.94 3.49 -4.34
CA ASP A 304 -0.16 2.38 -4.86
C ASP A 304 0.08 1.30 -3.78
N VAL A 305 -0.06 0.01 -4.14
CA VAL A 305 0.15 -1.13 -3.23
C VAL A 305 1.46 -1.90 -3.46
N ASN A 306 2.17 -1.61 -4.54
CA ASN A 306 3.45 -2.22 -4.90
C ASN A 306 4.66 -1.39 -4.45
N GLY A 307 4.45 -0.10 -4.17
CA GLY A 307 5.53 0.81 -3.80
C GLY A 307 6.54 1.03 -4.93
N GLU A 308 6.12 0.84 -6.18
CA GLU A 308 6.80 1.50 -7.30
C GLU A 308 6.32 2.94 -7.30
N GLU A 309 7.24 3.87 -7.04
CA GLU A 309 7.09 5.31 -7.18
C GLU A 309 6.20 5.61 -8.40
N LEU A 310 4.99 6.13 -8.16
CA LEU A 310 4.22 6.71 -9.23
C LEU A 310 5.11 7.77 -9.89
N ILE A 311 4.95 7.96 -11.20
CA ILE A 311 5.65 9.03 -11.92
C ILE A 311 4.93 10.37 -11.61
N ASP A 312 4.59 10.59 -10.34
CA ASP A 312 4.50 11.87 -9.67
C ASP A 312 5.47 11.80 -8.47
N ASN A 313 6.37 12.78 -8.39
CA ASN A 313 7.42 12.83 -7.38
C ASN A 313 6.83 13.16 -6.00
N GLU A 314 6.08 12.26 -5.39
CA GLU A 314 5.51 12.45 -4.06
C GLU A 314 6.13 11.44 -3.08
N PRO A 315 6.71 11.90 -1.95
CA PRO A 315 6.98 11.00 -0.84
C PRO A 315 5.64 10.69 -0.16
N ASP A 316 4.85 9.79 -0.74
CA ASP A 316 3.70 9.17 -0.08
C ASP A 316 4.16 8.68 1.26
N LEU A 317 3.68 9.30 2.35
CA LEU A 317 4.43 9.19 3.58
C LEU A 317 4.56 7.74 4.01
N PHE A 318 3.59 6.84 3.75
CA PHE A 318 3.80 5.38 3.82
C PHE A 318 2.78 4.57 2.99
N ASN A 319 3.27 3.77 2.03
CA ASN A 319 2.50 2.71 1.37
C ASN A 319 1.94 1.70 2.39
N PRO A 320 0.79 1.04 2.10
CA PRO A 320 0.27 -0.01 2.97
C PRO A 320 1.30 -1.14 3.12
N SER A 321 1.71 -1.44 4.35
CA SER A 321 2.41 -2.69 4.65
C SER A 321 1.43 -3.70 5.21
N PHE A 322 1.34 -4.84 4.52
CA PHE A 322 0.37 -5.88 4.87
C PHE A 322 0.87 -6.71 6.04
N VAL A 323 -0.02 -6.95 7.00
CA VAL A 323 0.22 -7.84 8.13
C VAL A 323 -0.07 -9.27 7.66
N ASN A 324 0.97 -10.07 7.45
CA ASN A 324 0.89 -11.41 6.82
C ASN A 324 -0.23 -12.33 7.36
N GLU A 325 -0.52 -12.25 8.66
CA GLU A 325 -1.53 -13.09 9.34
C GLU A 325 -2.97 -12.59 9.14
N LEU A 326 -3.15 -11.37 8.61
CA LEU A 326 -4.42 -10.69 8.40
C LEU A 326 -4.69 -10.35 6.92
N VAL A 327 -3.99 -10.99 5.99
CA VAL A 327 -4.15 -10.78 4.54
C VAL A 327 -5.23 -11.71 3.97
N ASN A 328 -6.04 -11.22 3.03
CA ASN A 328 -7.08 -11.97 2.33
C ASN A 328 -8.13 -12.61 3.25
N VAL A 329 -8.47 -11.97 4.37
CA VAL A 329 -9.50 -12.50 5.26
C VAL A 329 -10.87 -12.33 4.59
N ALA A 330 -11.54 -13.45 4.31
CA ALA A 330 -12.80 -13.48 3.58
C ALA A 330 -13.97 -12.97 4.45
N ALA A 331 -14.79 -12.10 3.86
CA ALA A 331 -16.03 -11.60 4.44
C ALA A 331 -17.22 -11.94 3.54
N ALA A 332 -18.45 -11.95 4.08
CA ALA A 332 -19.64 -12.19 3.27
C ALA A 332 -19.88 -11.13 2.17
N ASN A 333 -19.31 -9.94 2.33
CA ASN A 333 -19.45 -8.79 1.44
C ASN A 333 -18.11 -8.21 0.97
N GLY A 334 -17.06 -9.04 0.95
CA GLY A 334 -15.76 -8.63 0.43
C GLY A 334 -14.53 -9.31 1.04
N VAL A 335 -13.43 -8.58 1.08
CA VAL A 335 -12.13 -9.04 1.60
C VAL A 335 -11.55 -8.00 2.56
N VAL A 336 -10.98 -8.45 3.68
CA VAL A 336 -10.20 -7.64 4.61
C VAL A 336 -8.71 -7.88 4.37
N GLN A 337 -7.96 -6.79 4.22
CA GLN A 337 -6.51 -6.75 4.14
C GLN A 337 -5.99 -6.01 5.38
N GLY A 338 -5.47 -6.74 6.37
CA GLY A 338 -4.86 -6.12 7.54
C GLY A 338 -3.57 -5.38 7.18
N ILE A 339 -3.45 -4.14 7.65
CA ILE A 339 -2.28 -3.29 7.43
C ILE A 339 -1.75 -2.74 8.76
N ASP A 340 -0.44 -2.51 8.84
CA ASP A 340 0.24 -2.06 10.05
C ASP A 340 0.33 -0.53 10.18
N ARG A 341 -0.32 0.20 9.26
CA ARG A 341 -0.36 1.67 9.23
C ARG A 341 -1.74 2.19 8.85
N VAL A 342 -2.05 3.42 9.27
CA VAL A 342 -3.25 4.15 8.83
C VAL A 342 -2.91 4.92 7.55
N LEU A 343 -3.68 4.71 6.49
CA LEU A 343 -3.59 5.43 5.23
C LEU A 343 -4.31 6.78 5.33
N ILE A 344 -3.64 7.87 4.96
CA ILE A 344 -4.22 9.21 5.00
C ILE A 344 -4.42 9.67 3.55
N PRO A 345 -5.66 9.98 3.11
CA PRO A 345 -5.90 10.45 1.76
C PRO A 345 -5.23 11.80 1.52
N LEU A 346 -4.35 11.86 0.51
CA LEU A 346 -3.97 13.11 -0.14
C LEU A 346 -5.08 13.41 -1.15
N ASP A 347 -6.12 14.12 -0.71
CA ASP A 347 -7.10 14.86 -1.54
C ASP A 347 -8.33 15.25 -0.73
N ILE A 348 -8.34 16.47 -0.19
CA ILE A 348 -9.58 17.11 0.23
C ILE A 348 -9.80 18.30 -0.71
N PRO A 349 -10.90 18.33 -1.49
CA PRO A 349 -11.23 19.46 -2.36
C PRO A 349 -12.19 20.46 -1.69
N ASN A 350 -11.73 21.67 -1.40
CA ASN A 350 -12.52 22.87 -1.11
C ASN A 350 -11.70 24.14 -1.40
N ASN A 351 -12.04 24.93 -2.42
CA ASN A 351 -11.35 26.17 -2.82
C ASN A 351 -11.41 27.34 -1.79
N ASP A 352 -11.15 27.11 -0.51
CA ASP A 352 -10.95 28.14 0.50
C ASP A 352 -9.52 28.00 1.03
N VAL A 353 -8.74 29.08 1.01
CA VAL A 353 -7.38 29.11 1.58
C VAL A 353 -7.44 28.55 3.00
N ARG A 354 -6.87 27.36 3.20
CA ARG A 354 -6.93 26.61 4.45
C ARG A 354 -5.83 27.13 5.38
N VAL A 355 -6.16 27.53 6.60
CA VAL A 355 -5.15 27.87 7.62
C VAL A 355 -4.96 26.65 8.52
N ILE A 356 -3.72 26.18 8.63
CA ILE A 356 -3.31 25.07 9.49
C ILE A 356 -2.33 25.61 10.53
N ASP A 357 -2.77 25.68 11.78
CA ASP A 357 -1.94 26.14 12.90
C ASP A 357 -1.36 24.94 13.64
N GLY A 358 -0.04 24.90 13.79
CA GLY A 358 0.68 24.04 14.72
C GLY A 358 0.65 24.53 16.17
N SER A 359 1.58 24.05 16.96
CA SER A 359 1.72 24.19 18.40
C SER A 359 3.14 24.66 18.75
N SER A 360 3.46 24.82 20.04
CA SER A 360 4.83 25.16 20.44
C SER A 360 5.71 23.92 20.64
N ARG A 361 5.38 22.82 19.98
CA ARG A 361 6.07 21.53 20.01
C ARG A 361 6.21 21.06 18.57
N GLN A 362 7.15 20.15 18.35
CA GLN A 362 7.32 19.46 17.07
C GLN A 362 5.98 18.89 16.56
N ASP A 363 5.58 19.38 15.39
CA ASP A 363 4.36 19.05 14.68
C ASP A 363 4.65 18.40 13.32
N PHE A 364 3.65 17.69 12.80
CA PHE A 364 3.61 17.19 11.43
C PHE A 364 2.38 17.79 10.76
N LEU A 365 2.60 18.69 9.81
CA LEU A 365 1.56 19.45 9.12
C LEU A 365 1.50 19.06 7.64
N PHE A 366 0.30 18.77 7.15
CA PHE A 366 0.07 18.34 5.78
C PHE A 366 -1.01 19.18 5.11
N GLY A 367 -0.71 19.66 3.91
CA GLY A 367 -1.65 20.22 2.98
C GLY A 367 -2.01 19.22 1.88
N PHE A 368 -2.82 19.69 0.95
CA PHE A 368 -3.48 18.89 -0.07
C PHE A 368 -3.42 19.67 -1.39
N GLN A 369 -4.41 19.56 -2.29
CA GLN A 369 -4.38 20.26 -3.60
C GLN A 369 -4.70 21.78 -3.59
N GLN A 370 -4.83 22.40 -2.43
CA GLN A 370 -5.26 23.80 -2.33
C GLN A 370 -4.18 24.66 -1.72
N ASP A 371 -4.14 25.92 -2.15
CA ASP A 371 -3.43 26.99 -1.45
C ASP A 371 -3.73 26.96 0.06
N THR A 372 -2.74 26.59 0.84
CA THR A 372 -2.79 26.37 2.28
C THR A 372 -1.78 27.29 2.97
N PHE A 373 -2.18 27.88 4.09
CA PHE A 373 -1.31 28.66 4.95
C PHE A 373 -1.01 27.87 6.23
N PHE A 374 0.24 27.51 6.44
CA PHE A 374 0.71 26.81 7.62
C PHE A 374 1.42 27.76 8.58
N LEU A 375 1.16 27.59 9.87
CA LEU A 375 1.86 28.29 10.93
C LEU A 375 2.25 27.28 12.01
N ALA A 376 3.47 26.75 11.96
CA ALA A 376 3.90 25.69 12.87
C ALA A 376 4.18 26.22 14.29
N LYS A 377 4.71 27.44 14.40
CA LYS A 377 4.97 28.21 15.64
C LYS A 377 6.25 27.82 16.36
N GLY A 378 6.43 26.58 16.76
CA GLY A 378 7.78 26.17 17.11
C GLY A 378 7.90 24.78 17.66
N GLY A 379 9.13 24.32 17.81
CA GLY A 379 9.43 22.89 17.77
C GLY A 379 10.17 22.58 16.47
N ASP A 380 10.75 21.39 16.37
CA ASP A 380 11.40 20.97 15.13
C ASP A 380 10.32 20.34 14.22
N ASP A 381 9.74 21.11 13.31
CA ASP A 381 8.49 20.79 12.62
C ASP A 381 8.70 20.16 11.24
N PHE A 382 7.72 19.38 10.78
CA PHE A 382 7.67 18.83 9.41
C PHE A 382 6.42 19.32 8.71
N ILE A 383 6.60 20.09 7.63
CA ILE A 383 5.50 20.71 6.88
C ILE A 383 5.55 20.29 5.41
N PHE A 384 4.44 19.78 4.89
CA PHE A 384 4.26 19.40 3.49
C PHE A 384 3.10 20.20 2.89
N GLY A 385 3.38 21.03 1.88
CA GLY A 385 2.41 21.89 1.19
C GLY A 385 1.39 21.10 0.38
N GLY A 386 1.88 20.30 -0.56
CA GLY A 386 1.03 19.43 -1.37
C GLY A 386 0.92 19.96 -2.80
N SER A 387 -0.28 20.16 -3.33
CA SER A 387 -0.43 20.93 -4.57
C SER A 387 -1.11 22.27 -4.29
N GLY A 388 -0.90 23.25 -5.16
CA GLY A 388 -1.45 24.59 -4.97
C GLY A 388 -0.35 25.56 -4.55
N ASN A 389 -0.70 26.83 -4.38
CA ASN A 389 0.29 27.85 -4.04
C ASN A 389 0.27 28.08 -2.52
N ASP A 390 1.11 27.34 -1.81
CA ASP A 390 1.11 27.25 -0.37
C ASP A 390 2.01 28.31 0.29
N GLN A 391 1.74 28.57 1.57
CA GLN A 391 2.55 29.41 2.44
C GLN A 391 2.90 28.63 3.69
N LEU A 392 4.15 28.21 3.82
CA LEU A 392 4.65 27.39 4.92
C LEU A 392 5.50 28.25 5.85
N ASN A 393 5.07 28.43 7.10
CA ASN A 393 5.85 29.09 8.14
C ASN A 393 6.25 28.10 9.26
N GLY A 394 7.56 27.85 9.42
CA GLY A 394 8.14 27.03 10.50
C GLY A 394 8.18 27.76 11.84
N GLU A 395 8.65 29.00 11.84
CA GLU A 395 8.87 29.85 13.03
C GLU A 395 10.07 29.37 13.88
N ASP A 396 9.90 28.98 15.16
CA ASP A 396 11.04 28.64 16.03
C ASP A 396 11.39 27.13 15.98
N GLY A 397 12.56 26.71 15.51
CA GLY A 397 13.03 25.32 15.62
C GLY A 397 13.83 24.86 14.40
N ASN A 398 14.32 23.61 14.40
CA ASN A 398 14.98 23.05 13.21
C ASN A 398 13.95 22.33 12.34
N ASP A 399 13.44 23.01 11.34
CA ASP A 399 12.26 22.60 10.58
C ASP A 399 12.60 21.96 9.23
N VAL A 400 11.66 21.17 8.72
CA VAL A 400 11.68 20.63 7.35
C VAL A 400 10.40 21.03 6.62
N LEU A 401 10.54 21.90 5.63
CA LEU A 401 9.44 22.45 4.83
C LEU A 401 9.56 21.96 3.39
N THR A 402 8.48 21.40 2.84
CA THR A 402 8.40 20.95 1.44
C THR A 402 7.16 21.55 0.77
N GLY A 403 7.33 22.34 -0.30
CA GLY A 403 6.23 22.95 -1.06
C GLY A 403 5.48 21.92 -1.92
N ASN A 404 6.26 21.10 -2.65
CA ASN A 404 5.81 20.10 -3.62
C ASN A 404 5.36 20.72 -4.97
N HIS A 405 4.08 20.93 -5.24
CA HIS A 405 3.61 21.43 -6.55
C HIS A 405 2.92 22.78 -6.43
N GLY A 406 3.39 23.79 -7.16
CA GLY A 406 2.76 25.10 -7.22
C GLY A 406 3.78 26.21 -7.02
N ASP A 407 3.33 27.46 -7.00
CA ASP A 407 4.18 28.60 -6.70
C ASP A 407 4.13 28.87 -5.19
N ASP A 408 5.06 28.28 -4.43
CA ASP A 408 5.00 28.23 -2.97
C ASP A 408 5.85 29.32 -2.29
N ILE A 409 5.53 29.62 -1.02
CA ILE A 409 6.33 30.47 -0.13
C ILE A 409 6.70 29.67 1.11
N LEU A 410 7.98 29.37 1.29
CA LEU A 410 8.51 28.67 2.45
C LEU A 410 9.34 29.63 3.30
N ARG A 411 9.02 29.73 4.59
CA ARG A 411 9.70 30.54 5.61
C ARG A 411 10.02 29.64 6.79
N SER A 412 11.26 29.24 6.99
CA SER A 412 11.56 28.34 8.11
C SER A 412 11.71 29.09 9.43
N GLY A 413 12.46 30.18 9.52
CA GLY A 413 12.47 31.04 10.71
C GLY A 413 13.76 30.92 11.52
N ASP A 414 13.68 30.67 12.83
CA ASP A 414 14.85 30.55 13.71
C ASP A 414 15.24 29.07 13.81
N GLY A 415 16.40 28.63 13.31
CA GLY A 415 16.62 27.20 13.19
C GLY A 415 17.95 26.73 12.63
N ASN A 416 17.97 25.51 12.10
CA ASN A 416 18.92 25.05 11.09
C ASN A 416 18.09 24.13 10.20
N ASP A 417 17.53 24.71 9.16
CA ASP A 417 16.33 24.21 8.54
C ASP A 417 16.61 23.56 7.19
N VAL A 418 15.60 22.85 6.68
CA VAL A 418 15.65 22.25 5.35
C VAL A 418 14.39 22.65 4.58
N LEU A 419 14.57 23.39 3.50
CA LEU A 419 13.49 23.86 2.63
C LEU A 419 13.62 23.23 1.24
N LEU A 420 12.56 22.64 0.75
CA LEU A 420 12.44 22.10 -0.60
C LEU A 420 11.25 22.78 -1.30
N GLY A 421 11.52 23.57 -2.34
CA GLY A 421 10.47 24.24 -3.14
C GLY A 421 9.61 23.21 -3.85
N GLY A 422 10.19 22.55 -4.86
CA GLY A 422 9.52 21.49 -5.60
C GLY A 422 9.33 21.90 -7.06
N ASN A 423 8.13 21.74 -7.60
CA ASN A 423 7.76 22.14 -8.94
C ASN A 423 7.04 23.48 -8.90
N GLY A 424 7.58 24.51 -9.54
CA GLY A 424 6.89 25.79 -9.69
C GLY A 424 7.81 26.99 -9.55
N THR A 425 7.26 28.14 -9.21
CA THR A 425 8.05 29.36 -8.96
C THR A 425 8.04 29.63 -7.47
N ASP A 426 9.04 29.11 -6.76
CA ASP A 426 9.02 29.11 -5.31
C ASP A 426 9.83 30.26 -4.70
N LEU A 427 9.43 30.68 -3.49
CA LEU A 427 10.17 31.63 -2.66
C LEU A 427 10.55 30.94 -1.33
N LEU A 428 11.84 30.68 -1.14
CA LEU A 428 12.40 30.05 0.05
C LEU A 428 13.18 31.09 0.88
N LEU A 429 12.83 31.21 2.16
CA LEU A 429 13.50 32.06 3.15
C LEU A 429 13.99 31.16 4.30
N GLY A 430 15.30 31.06 4.50
CA GLY A 430 15.93 30.32 5.60
C GLY A 430 15.69 31.01 6.94
N GLY A 431 16.16 32.23 7.11
CA GLY A 431 15.95 32.99 8.34
C GLY A 431 17.20 32.98 9.20
N GLU A 432 17.09 32.74 10.51
CA GLU A 432 18.25 32.65 11.40
C GLU A 432 18.78 31.21 11.49
N GLY A 433 20.07 31.03 11.26
CA GLY A 433 20.82 29.78 11.47
C GLY A 433 21.31 29.14 10.19
N ASN A 434 21.85 27.91 10.25
CA ASN A 434 22.54 27.32 9.09
C ASN A 434 21.61 26.40 8.30
N ASP A 435 21.02 26.93 7.25
CA ASP A 435 19.91 26.33 6.54
C ASP A 435 20.32 25.64 5.25
N ARG A 436 19.42 24.83 4.73
CA ARG A 436 19.57 24.13 3.44
C ARG A 436 18.35 24.36 2.58
N LEU A 437 18.52 25.16 1.53
CA LEU A 437 17.45 25.54 0.61
C LEU A 437 17.67 24.85 -0.73
N PHE A 438 16.64 24.18 -1.24
CA PHE A 438 16.63 23.50 -2.53
C PHE A 438 15.42 23.99 -3.34
N GLY A 439 15.65 24.73 -4.43
CA GLY A 439 14.57 25.21 -5.31
C GLY A 439 13.90 24.06 -6.06
N ASN A 440 14.72 23.17 -6.64
CA ASN A 440 14.31 22.06 -7.50
C ASN A 440 13.90 22.52 -8.90
N ASP A 441 12.65 22.30 -9.33
CA ASP A 441 12.22 22.52 -10.69
C ASP A 441 11.46 23.85 -10.80
N GLY A 442 12.11 24.88 -11.38
CA GLY A 442 11.40 26.07 -11.83
C GLY A 442 12.16 27.38 -11.63
N ALA A 443 11.46 28.47 -11.36
CA ALA A 443 12.09 29.80 -11.36
C ALA A 443 12.14 30.37 -9.95
N ASP A 444 13.02 29.83 -9.13
CA ASP A 444 12.93 29.99 -7.68
C ASP A 444 13.74 31.17 -7.16
N THR A 445 13.33 31.69 -6.01
CA THR A 445 14.07 32.68 -5.24
C THR A 445 14.47 32.06 -3.90
N LEU A 446 15.77 31.89 -3.67
CA LEU A 446 16.33 31.32 -2.45
C LEU A 446 17.09 32.40 -1.69
N LEU A 447 16.66 32.68 -0.46
CA LEU A 447 17.27 33.64 0.46
C LEU A 447 17.71 32.88 1.72
N GLY A 448 19.03 32.78 1.96
CA GLY A 448 19.58 32.15 3.16
C GLY A 448 19.34 32.96 4.44
N ASP A 449 19.39 34.29 4.31
CA ASP A 449 19.26 35.27 5.39
C ASP A 449 20.45 35.26 6.37
N GLU A 450 20.36 34.83 7.63
CA GLU A 450 21.49 34.87 8.59
C GLU A 450 22.04 33.47 8.87
N GLY A 451 23.30 33.17 8.54
CA GLY A 451 23.94 31.90 8.91
C GLY A 451 24.92 31.40 7.84
N ASP A 452 25.59 30.27 8.07
CA ASP A 452 26.41 29.63 7.02
C ASP A 452 25.56 28.61 6.23
N ASP A 453 24.90 29.05 5.17
CA ASP A 453 23.84 28.32 4.48
C ASP A 453 24.31 27.47 3.28
N VAL A 454 23.41 26.59 2.82
CA VAL A 454 23.56 25.83 1.58
C VAL A 454 22.36 26.06 0.68
N LEU A 455 22.56 26.75 -0.44
CA LEU A 455 21.52 27.03 -1.43
C LEU A 455 21.78 26.26 -2.72
N VAL A 456 20.78 25.54 -3.20
CA VAL A 456 20.80 24.80 -4.46
C VAL A 456 19.63 25.27 -5.31
N GLY A 457 19.91 25.98 -6.42
CA GLY A 457 18.87 26.50 -7.31
C GLY A 457 18.08 25.36 -7.95
N GLY A 458 18.75 24.54 -8.75
CA GLY A 458 18.10 23.41 -9.43
C GLY A 458 17.93 23.69 -10.93
N ASP A 459 16.82 23.27 -11.51
CA ASP A 459 16.46 23.59 -12.89
C ASP A 459 15.75 24.95 -12.95
N GLY A 460 15.76 25.58 -14.13
CA GLY A 460 15.13 26.87 -14.39
C GLY A 460 15.93 28.10 -13.94
N SER A 461 15.27 29.26 -13.87
CA SER A 461 15.96 30.56 -13.79
C SER A 461 15.88 31.14 -12.39
N ASN A 462 16.89 30.85 -11.57
CA ASN A 462 16.82 31.07 -10.13
C ASN A 462 17.48 32.38 -9.69
N VAL A 463 17.05 32.92 -8.55
CA VAL A 463 17.70 34.01 -7.82
C VAL A 463 18.20 33.44 -6.50
N LEU A 464 19.52 33.52 -6.26
CA LEU A 464 20.13 33.02 -5.03
C LEU A 464 20.81 34.16 -4.28
N ASP A 465 20.56 34.22 -2.99
CA ASP A 465 21.12 35.19 -2.06
C ASP A 465 21.54 34.46 -0.78
N GLY A 466 22.84 34.38 -0.51
CA GLY A 466 23.35 33.72 0.69
C GLY A 466 22.95 34.47 1.96
N GLY A 467 23.08 35.81 1.94
CA GLY A 467 22.82 36.63 3.10
C GLY A 467 24.06 36.77 3.99
N LEU A 468 23.88 36.91 5.31
CA LEU A 468 24.96 37.07 6.26
C LEU A 468 25.57 35.71 6.64
N GLY A 469 26.78 35.43 6.20
CA GLY A 469 27.57 34.27 6.61
C GLY A 469 28.52 33.81 5.52
N ASN A 470 29.01 32.59 5.60
CA ASN A 470 29.86 32.00 4.57
C ASN A 470 29.13 30.87 3.87
N ASP A 471 28.41 31.23 2.81
CA ASP A 471 27.41 30.34 2.24
C ASP A 471 27.97 29.46 1.12
N ARG A 472 27.20 28.43 0.77
CA ARG A 472 27.51 27.54 -0.36
C ARG A 472 26.35 27.55 -1.34
N LEU A 473 26.57 28.22 -2.47
CA LEU A 473 25.59 28.33 -3.54
C LEU A 473 25.95 27.39 -4.69
N ARG A 474 24.99 26.58 -5.13
CA ARG A 474 25.08 25.74 -6.32
C ARG A 474 23.93 26.07 -7.26
N LEU A 475 24.24 26.69 -8.39
CA LEU A 475 23.22 27.29 -9.28
C LEU A 475 22.33 26.24 -9.97
N GLY A 476 22.93 25.27 -10.65
CA GLY A 476 22.17 24.26 -11.39
C GLY A 476 22.03 24.61 -12.86
N ASN A 477 20.87 24.34 -13.46
CA ASN A 477 20.59 24.53 -14.88
C ASN A 477 19.64 25.71 -15.11
N GLY A 478 20.13 26.74 -15.79
CA GLY A 478 19.26 27.79 -16.34
C GLY A 478 19.96 29.13 -16.25
N ASN A 479 19.21 30.22 -16.41
CA ASN A 479 19.81 31.56 -16.29
C ASN A 479 19.64 32.06 -14.87
N ASP A 480 20.61 31.77 -14.03
CA ASP A 480 20.57 32.08 -12.60
C ASP A 480 21.18 33.47 -12.29
N THR A 481 20.74 34.09 -11.22
CA THR A 481 21.27 35.35 -10.69
C THR A 481 21.72 35.15 -9.26
N VAL A 482 22.98 35.51 -8.95
CA VAL A 482 23.49 35.53 -7.57
C VAL A 482 23.59 36.96 -7.08
N ILE A 483 23.00 37.26 -5.93
CA ILE A 483 23.11 38.56 -5.28
C ILE A 483 24.41 38.61 -4.46
N LEU A 484 25.15 39.71 -4.56
CA LEU A 484 26.36 39.98 -3.79
C LEU A 484 26.23 41.32 -3.08
N ARG A 485 26.47 41.36 -1.77
CA ARG A 485 26.63 42.59 -0.98
C ARG A 485 27.93 42.57 -0.21
N GLN A 486 28.31 43.75 0.26
CA GLN A 486 29.48 43.91 1.11
C GLN A 486 29.12 43.63 2.57
N GLY A 487 29.92 42.82 3.25
CA GLY A 487 29.71 42.48 4.65
C GLY A 487 28.81 41.27 4.91
N ASP A 488 28.28 40.66 3.85
CA ASP A 488 27.51 39.40 3.88
C ASP A 488 28.42 38.25 4.36
N GLY A 489 29.62 38.16 3.80
CA GLY A 489 30.66 37.23 4.23
C GLY A 489 31.32 36.62 3.02
N ILE A 490 31.91 35.42 3.14
CA ILE A 490 32.69 34.82 2.05
C ILE A 490 31.97 33.60 1.49
N ASP A 491 31.14 33.85 0.47
CA ASP A 491 30.38 32.78 -0.16
C ASP A 491 31.21 31.94 -1.11
N THR A 492 30.83 30.68 -1.27
CA THR A 492 31.38 29.77 -2.27
C THR A 492 30.34 29.44 -3.32
N ILE A 493 30.60 29.82 -4.57
CA ILE A 493 29.66 29.64 -5.68
C ILE A 493 30.19 28.55 -6.62
N SER A 494 29.35 27.57 -6.91
CA SER A 494 29.65 26.44 -7.79
C SER A 494 28.56 26.24 -8.84
N GLY A 495 28.88 25.50 -9.92
CA GLY A 495 27.96 25.32 -11.04
C GLY A 495 27.78 26.56 -11.91
N PHE A 496 28.63 27.58 -11.74
CA PHE A 496 28.54 28.84 -12.48
C PHE A 496 28.88 28.65 -13.97
N ASP A 497 27.92 29.00 -14.83
CA ASP A 497 28.06 29.01 -16.28
C ASP A 497 27.99 30.46 -16.80
N LEU A 498 29.08 30.95 -17.38
CA LEU A 498 29.23 32.36 -17.81
C LEU A 498 28.22 32.78 -18.89
N ASP A 499 27.70 31.84 -19.67
CA ASP A 499 26.73 32.17 -20.71
C ASP A 499 25.33 32.43 -20.11
N ARG A 500 25.03 31.80 -18.97
CA ARG A 500 23.68 31.77 -18.39
C ARG A 500 23.55 32.47 -17.04
N ALA A 501 24.57 32.43 -16.19
CA ALA A 501 24.55 32.99 -14.84
C ALA A 501 24.98 34.47 -14.80
N ARG A 502 24.39 35.25 -13.90
CA ARG A 502 24.65 36.68 -13.68
C ARG A 502 24.88 36.97 -12.21
N PHE A 503 25.56 38.08 -11.94
CA PHE A 503 25.71 38.65 -10.61
C PHE A 503 24.90 39.93 -10.50
N SER A 504 24.16 40.06 -9.41
CA SER A 504 23.48 41.28 -8.99
C SER A 504 24.28 41.92 -7.86
N LEU A 505 24.75 43.15 -8.07
CA LEU A 505 25.50 43.91 -7.07
C LEU A 505 24.54 44.82 -6.32
N ALA A 506 24.40 44.59 -5.01
CA ALA A 506 23.53 45.36 -4.14
C ALA A 506 24.31 46.41 -3.32
N ASP A 507 23.59 47.20 -2.52
CA ASP A 507 24.14 48.27 -1.67
C ASP A 507 24.99 49.34 -2.37
N GLY A 508 24.65 49.61 -3.64
CA GLY A 508 25.31 50.63 -4.45
C GLY A 508 26.68 50.21 -4.98
N LEU A 509 27.05 48.94 -4.85
CA LEU A 509 28.22 48.38 -5.52
C LEU A 509 28.06 48.46 -7.04
N THR A 510 29.14 48.79 -7.72
CA THR A 510 29.22 48.79 -9.17
C THR A 510 30.36 47.90 -9.64
N PHE A 511 30.36 47.53 -10.92
CA PHE A 511 31.46 46.76 -11.51
C PHE A 511 32.83 47.44 -11.33
N ALA A 512 32.87 48.79 -11.27
CA ALA A 512 34.10 49.55 -11.08
C ALA A 512 34.73 49.37 -9.69
N ASP A 513 33.95 48.90 -8.71
CA ASP A 513 34.39 48.67 -7.33
C ASP A 513 35.03 47.27 -7.17
N LEU A 514 34.91 46.41 -8.18
CA LEU A 514 35.33 45.01 -8.12
C LEU A 514 36.80 44.81 -8.52
N SER A 515 37.43 43.84 -7.88
CA SER A 515 38.72 43.27 -8.26
C SER A 515 38.66 41.74 -8.15
N PHE A 516 39.42 41.05 -9.00
CA PHE A 516 39.38 39.59 -9.10
C PHE A 516 40.72 38.97 -8.71
N GLN A 517 40.69 38.05 -7.75
CA GLN A 517 41.90 37.38 -7.24
C GLN A 517 41.81 35.88 -7.49
N GLN A 518 42.66 35.37 -8.39
CA GLN A 518 42.61 33.97 -8.78
C GLN A 518 43.47 33.07 -7.88
N SER A 519 42.89 31.95 -7.45
CA SER A 519 43.53 30.82 -6.79
C SER A 519 43.66 29.63 -7.77
N GLN A 520 44.18 28.49 -7.29
CA GLN A 520 44.27 27.26 -8.08
C GLN A 520 42.91 26.66 -8.42
N THR A 521 41.90 26.86 -7.56
CA THR A 521 40.60 26.16 -7.62
C THR A 521 39.40 27.10 -7.74
N SER A 522 39.57 28.38 -7.45
CA SER A 522 38.50 29.38 -7.45
C SER A 522 39.03 30.77 -7.79
N THR A 523 38.13 31.69 -8.11
CA THR A 523 38.43 33.12 -8.23
C THR A 523 37.59 33.91 -7.25
N SER A 524 38.23 34.74 -6.42
CA SER A 524 37.56 35.63 -5.48
C SER A 524 37.14 36.94 -6.16
N ILE A 525 35.91 37.36 -5.95
CA ILE A 525 35.38 38.68 -6.28
C ILE A 525 35.54 39.55 -5.03
N VAL A 526 36.22 40.69 -5.15
CA VAL A 526 36.65 41.51 -4.00
C VAL A 526 36.27 42.96 -4.21
N ALA A 527 35.58 43.58 -3.27
CA ALA A 527 35.20 45.00 -3.29
C ALA A 527 35.59 45.69 -1.97
N GLY A 528 36.25 46.85 -2.05
CA GLY A 528 36.59 47.62 -0.83
C GLY A 528 37.52 46.90 0.17
N GLY A 529 38.18 45.81 -0.23
CA GLY A 529 38.99 44.95 0.64
C GLY A 529 38.23 43.76 1.25
N ASP A 530 36.93 43.66 0.99
CA ASP A 530 36.06 42.56 1.37
C ASP A 530 35.94 41.53 0.24
N ILE A 531 35.90 40.24 0.58
CA ILE A 531 35.73 39.16 -0.41
C ILE A 531 34.25 38.84 -0.46
N LEU A 532 33.57 39.24 -1.54
CA LEU A 532 32.13 39.05 -1.69
C LEU A 532 31.78 37.58 -1.98
N ALA A 533 32.60 36.90 -2.78
CA ALA A 533 32.39 35.49 -3.11
C ALA A 533 33.65 34.84 -3.71
N GLN A 534 33.70 33.51 -3.66
CA GLN A 534 34.65 32.64 -4.31
C GLN A 534 33.94 31.77 -5.35
N VAL A 535 34.19 32.04 -6.63
CA VAL A 535 33.58 31.28 -7.73
C VAL A 535 34.48 30.11 -8.11
N VAL A 536 34.01 28.89 -7.94
CA VAL A 536 34.72 27.65 -8.24
C VAL A 536 34.70 27.41 -9.75
N GLY A 537 35.87 27.10 -10.33
CA GLY A 537 35.99 26.76 -11.76
C GLY A 537 35.98 27.93 -12.74
N ALA A 538 35.69 29.15 -12.31
CA ALA A 538 35.79 30.36 -13.13
C ALA A 538 37.17 31.01 -13.02
N SER A 539 37.65 31.65 -14.10
CA SER A 539 38.91 32.39 -14.11
C SER A 539 38.71 33.89 -13.83
N ALA A 540 39.75 34.58 -13.37
CA ALA A 540 39.69 36.03 -13.20
C ALA A 540 39.45 36.76 -14.53
N GLU A 541 39.96 36.22 -15.64
CA GLU A 541 39.69 36.79 -16.97
C GLU A 541 38.22 36.59 -17.37
N SER A 542 37.63 35.43 -17.07
CA SER A 542 36.24 35.16 -17.44
C SER A 542 35.25 35.99 -16.63
N LEU A 543 35.52 36.20 -15.34
CA LEU A 543 34.68 37.01 -14.47
C LEU A 543 34.87 38.51 -14.68
N ASN A 544 35.98 38.98 -15.26
CA ASN A 544 36.21 40.40 -15.48
C ASN A 544 35.48 40.92 -16.74
N GLN A 545 34.15 40.76 -16.77
CA GLN A 545 33.26 41.22 -17.84
C GLN A 545 32.08 41.98 -17.24
N GLU A 546 31.95 43.26 -17.55
CA GLU A 546 30.85 44.09 -17.02
C GLU A 546 29.46 43.53 -17.35
N THR A 547 29.32 42.81 -18.48
CA THR A 547 28.04 42.28 -18.98
C THR A 547 27.42 41.18 -18.12
N ILE A 548 28.20 40.52 -17.25
CA ILE A 548 27.67 39.51 -16.33
C ILE A 548 27.30 40.10 -14.96
N PHE A 549 27.51 41.40 -14.74
CA PHE A 549 27.13 42.12 -13.52
C PHE A 549 26.02 43.13 -13.81
N THR A 550 25.06 43.23 -12.89
CA THR A 550 24.04 44.27 -12.90
C THR A 550 24.05 44.95 -11.54
N ALA A 551 24.12 46.29 -11.50
CA ALA A 551 23.95 47.04 -10.26
C ALA A 551 22.46 47.32 -10.04
N VAL A 552 21.97 47.10 -8.81
CA VAL A 552 20.55 47.24 -8.45
C VAL A 552 20.34 48.36 -7.45
#